data_AF-A0A659ULD9-F1
#
_entry.id   AF-A0A659ULD9-F1
#
_cell.length_a   1.000
_cell.length_b   1.000
_cell.length_c   1.000
_cell.angle_alpha   90.00
_cell.angle_beta   90.00
_cell.angle_gamma   90.00
#
_symmetry.space_group_name_H-M   'P 1'
#
loop_
_entity.id
_entity.type
_entity.pdbx_description
1 polymer ?
#
loop_
_entity_poly.entity_id
_entity_poly.type
_entity_poly.pdbx_seq_one_letter_code
_entity_poly.pdbx_strand_id
1 'polypeptide(L)' 'MKTLTRRLTLTLALAGTLAASAAALAIAADKDLIVFDWSGYEDPGFHPKYVEKNGDSPTFAKFGKE' A
#
# COMPACT_ATOMS: atom_id res chain seq x y z
N MET A 1 -38.42 -21.91 -10.46
CA MET A 1 -38.30 -21.14 -9.20
C MET A 1 -36.97 -21.39 -8.47
N LYS A 2 -36.59 -22.64 -8.16
CA LYS A 2 -35.33 -22.97 -7.42
C LYS A 2 -34.04 -22.41 -8.04
N THR A 3 -33.94 -22.39 -9.38
CA THR A 3 -32.80 -21.83 -10.12
C THR A 3 -32.69 -20.30 -10.04
N LEU A 4 -33.83 -19.61 -9.97
CA LEU A 4 -33.87 -18.14 -9.84
C LEU A 4 -33.41 -17.71 -8.44
N THR A 5 -33.89 -18.41 -7.40
CA THR A 5 -33.47 -18.19 -6.01
C THR A 5 -31.98 -18.43 -5.84
N ARG A 6 -31.42 -19.52 -6.39
CA ARG A 6 -29.99 -19.82 -6.33
C ARG A 6 -29.12 -18.75 -7.00
N ARG A 7 -29.55 -18.23 -8.16
CA ARG A 7 -28.86 -17.13 -8.84
C ARG A 7 -28.88 -15.85 -8.01
N LEU A 8 -30.04 -15.49 -7.46
CA LEU A 8 -30.19 -14.32 -6.62
C LEU A 8 -29.30 -14.40 -5.36
N THR A 9 -29.27 -15.57 -4.70
CA THR A 9 -28.39 -15.79 -3.53
C THR A 9 -26.91 -15.68 -3.89
N LEU A 10 -26.49 -16.22 -5.03
CA LEU A 10 -25.11 -16.11 -5.49
C LEU A 10 -24.73 -14.66 -5.83
N THR A 11 -25.61 -13.93 -6.51
CA THR A 11 -25.37 -12.51 -6.84
C THR A 11 -25.27 -11.66 -5.58
N LEU A 12 -26.14 -11.90 -4.59
CA LEU A 12 -26.13 -11.17 -3.33
C LEU A 12 -24.90 -11.49 -2.48
N ALA A 13 -24.48 -12.77 -2.45
CA ALA A 13 -23.26 -13.19 -1.78
C ALA A 13 -22.01 -12.55 -2.42
N LEU A 14 -21.93 -12.53 -3.76
CA LEU A 14 -20.81 -11.90 -4.48
C LEU A 14 -20.77 -10.39 -4.29
N ALA A 15 -21.92 -9.71 -4.31
CA ALA A 15 -22.00 -8.28 -4.02
C ALA A 15 -21.56 -7.99 -2.58
N GLY A 16 -21.98 -8.82 -1.62
CA GLY A 16 -21.59 -8.70 -0.22
C GLY A 16 -20.08 -8.88 0.00
N THR A 17 -19.47 -9.88 -0.61
CA THR A 17 -18.02 -10.09 -0.50
C THR A 17 -17.23 -8.98 -1.17
N LEU A 18 -17.67 -8.46 -2.32
CA LEU A 18 -17.01 -7.36 -3.00
C LEU A 18 -17.10 -6.05 -2.20
N ALA A 19 -18.27 -5.74 -1.64
CA ALA A 19 -18.45 -4.56 -0.79
C ALA A 19 -17.58 -4.63 0.50
N ALA A 20 -17.51 -5.79 1.13
CA ALA A 20 -16.64 -6.00 2.30
C ALA A 20 -15.15 -5.88 1.95
N SER A 21 -14.74 -6.30 0.75
CA SER A 21 -13.35 -6.22 0.32
C SER A 21 -12.85 -4.79 0.10
N ALA A 22 -13.72 -3.87 -0.30
CA ALA A 22 -13.36 -2.46 -0.51
C ALA A 22 -12.92 -1.77 0.80
N ALA A 23 -13.54 -2.14 1.93
CA ALA A 23 -13.16 -1.63 3.26
C ALA A 23 -11.88 -2.27 3.82
N ALA A 24 -11.43 -3.39 3.24
CA ALA A 24 -10.21 -4.10 3.66
C ALA A 24 -8.96 -3.63 2.89
N LEU A 25 -9.09 -2.75 1.89
CA LEU A 25 -7.95 -2.23 1.14
C LEU A 25 -7.20 -1.21 1.99
N ALA A 26 -6.00 -1.58 2.44
CA ALA A 26 -5.05 -0.64 3.02
C ALA A 26 -4.45 0.22 1.90
N ILE A 27 -4.91 1.46 1.78
CA ILE A 27 -4.36 2.45 0.85
C ILE A 27 -3.41 3.37 1.62
N ALA A 28 -2.19 3.52 1.14
CA ALA A 28 -1.24 4.45 1.71
C ALA A 28 -1.73 5.91 1.54
N ALA A 29 -1.60 6.72 2.59
CA ALA A 29 -1.98 8.13 2.54
C ALA A 29 -1.03 8.96 1.67
N ASP A 30 0.21 8.52 1.55
CA ASP A 30 1.25 9.08 0.68
C ASP A 30 1.79 7.99 -0.24
N LYS A 31 2.21 8.37 -1.46
CA LYS A 31 2.88 7.46 -2.39
C LYS A 31 4.35 7.23 -2.01
N ASP A 32 4.95 8.14 -1.26
CA ASP A 32 6.37 8.10 -0.96
C ASP A 32 6.67 7.11 0.17
N LEU A 33 7.79 6.39 0.03
CA LEU A 33 8.30 5.51 1.08
C LEU A 33 9.00 6.37 2.14
N ILE A 34 8.56 6.25 3.40
CA ILE A 34 9.23 6.87 4.55
C ILE A 34 10.13 5.83 5.25
N VAL A 35 11.43 6.11 5.29
CA VAL A 35 12.45 5.33 5.99
C VAL A 35 12.76 6.02 7.31
N PHE A 36 12.66 5.27 8.40
CA PHE A 36 12.95 5.75 9.75
C PHE A 36 14.36 5.31 10.16
N ASP A 37 15.31 6.24 10.21
CA ASP A 37 16.71 5.93 10.49
C ASP A 37 17.46 7.10 11.14
N TRP A 38 18.75 6.95 11.41
CA TRP A 38 19.64 8.00 11.90
C TRP A 38 20.05 8.96 10.77
N SER A 39 20.37 10.20 11.15
CA SER A 39 20.98 11.17 10.23
C SER A 39 22.27 10.62 9.62
N GLY A 40 22.47 10.87 8.32
CA GLY A 40 23.61 10.42 7.53
C GLY A 40 23.33 9.21 6.63
N TYR A 41 22.24 8.47 6.85
CA TYR A 41 21.85 7.33 6.01
C TYR A 41 21.04 7.72 4.78
N GLU A 42 20.69 9.00 4.63
CA GLU A 42 20.00 9.54 3.45
C GLU A 42 20.87 9.63 2.19
N ASP A 43 22.17 9.31 2.26
CA ASP A 43 23.06 9.37 1.10
C ASP A 43 22.59 8.36 0.02
N PRO A 44 22.34 8.81 -1.23
CA PRO A 44 21.96 7.96 -2.36
C PRO A 44 22.86 6.74 -2.59
N GLY A 45 24.13 6.82 -2.20
CA GLY A 45 25.11 5.75 -2.26
C GLY A 45 24.72 4.51 -1.42
N PHE A 46 23.86 4.65 -0.41
CA PHE A 46 23.39 3.53 0.40
C PHE A 46 22.21 2.77 -0.21
N HIS A 47 21.49 3.35 -1.18
CA HIS A 47 20.32 2.74 -1.81
C HIS A 47 20.25 2.93 -3.33
N PRO A 48 21.31 2.56 -4.08
CA PRO A 48 21.38 2.81 -5.52
C PRO A 48 20.29 2.08 -6.31
N LYS A 49 19.92 0.86 -5.90
CA LYS A 49 18.83 0.10 -6.54
C LYS A 49 17.45 0.75 -6.36
N TYR A 50 17.24 1.46 -5.26
CA TYR A 50 15.99 2.18 -5.04
C TYR A 50 15.91 3.40 -5.97
N VAL A 51 17.01 4.16 -6.05
CA VAL A 51 17.10 5.33 -6.92
C VAL A 51 16.95 4.94 -8.39
N GLU A 52 17.61 3.87 -8.84
CA GLU A 52 17.47 3.33 -10.20
C GLU A 52 16.02 2.99 -10.53
N LYS A 53 15.29 2.40 -9.58
CA LYS A 53 13.91 1.95 -9.79
C LYS A 53 12.88 3.08 -9.70
N ASN A 54 13.08 4.04 -8.80
CA ASN A 54 12.07 5.03 -8.44
C ASN A 54 12.42 6.46 -8.87
N GLY A 55 13.62 6.68 -9.42
CA GLY A 55 14.09 7.98 -9.93
C GLY A 55 14.65 8.91 -8.86
N ASP A 56 14.37 8.67 -7.58
CA ASP A 56 14.85 9.47 -6.46
C ASP A 56 15.09 8.61 -5.21
N SER A 57 15.70 9.21 -4.19
CA SER A 57 15.91 8.64 -2.86
C SER A 57 14.59 8.56 -2.08
N PRO A 58 14.43 7.61 -1.14
CA PRO A 58 13.24 7.57 -0.31
C PRO A 58 13.20 8.76 0.64
N THR A 59 12.02 9.06 1.19
CA THR A 59 11.85 10.08 2.21
C THR A 59 12.39 9.56 3.54
N PHE A 60 13.16 10.35 4.28
CA PHE A 60 13.71 9.93 5.57
C PHE A 60 13.10 10.71 6.75
N ALA A 61 12.60 9.96 7.74
CA ALA A 61 12.28 10.47 9.07
C ALA A 61 13.45 10.17 10.00
N LYS A 62 14.22 11.21 10.35
CA LYS A 62 15.51 11.06 11.04
C LYS A 62 15.37 11.08 12.55
N PHE A 63 16.10 10.19 13.23
CA PHE A 63 16.36 10.26 14.67
C PHE A 63 17.75 10.84 14.92
N GLY A 64 17.89 11.61 16.00
CA GLY A 64 19.12 12.35 16.31
C GLY A 64 19.25 13.59 15.44
N LYS A 65 19.08 14.76 16.05
CA LYS A 65 19.54 16.02 15.44
C LYS A 65 21.06 16.01 15.43
N GLU A 66 21.66 16.45 14.32
CA GLU A 66 22.99 17.04 14.38
C GLU A 66 22.95 18.38 15.13
#